data_AF-A0AAW4S592-F1
#
_entry.id   AF-A0AAW4S592-F1
#
_cell.length_a   1.000
_cell.length_b   1.000
_cell.length_c   1.000
_cell.angle_alpha   90.00
_cell.angle_beta   90.00
_cell.angle_gamma   90.00
#
_symmetry.space_group_name_H-M   'P 1'
#
loop_
_entity.id
_entity.type
_entity.pdbx_description
1 polymer ?
#
loop_
_entity_poly.entity_id
_entity_poly.type
_entity_poly.pdbx_seq_one_letter_code
_entity_poly.pdbx_strand_id
1 'polypeptide(L)'
;MNARLDRLGLGRLAGTGERLARAVTIASVSFGRSLLWLLAAIIVGCGIWMLLPLSKGNSAEPVRPELAAVEAPPSGDASKVASPVSEAQVPATAELGRLRISSQTWRRGGLGSKALVTFTLRNDNDYAVKDVEIVCAFTRRDGSHLTDRSRVLADPVSMKSRKTFVRIPIGFVNVNADQAKCSPVAARRA
;
A
#
# COMPACT_ATOMS: atom_id res chain seq x y z
N MET A 1 -40.18 24.41 -64.51
CA MET A 1 -39.46 25.68 -64.70
C MET A 1 -38.24 25.68 -63.78
N ASN A 2 -37.05 25.75 -64.38
CA ASN A 2 -35.74 26.23 -63.88
C ASN A 2 -35.11 25.56 -62.63
N ALA A 3 -33.81 25.38 -62.46
CA ALA A 3 -32.59 25.16 -63.27
C ALA A 3 -31.43 24.97 -62.25
N ARG A 4 -30.43 24.14 -62.58
CA ARG A 4 -29.00 24.11 -62.16
C ARG A 4 -28.55 24.61 -60.78
N LEU A 5 -27.64 23.83 -60.17
CA LEU A 5 -26.43 24.24 -59.40
C LEU A 5 -25.65 22.92 -59.09
N ASP A 6 -24.33 22.80 -59.01
CA ASP A 6 -23.21 23.42 -59.71
C ASP A 6 -21.97 22.54 -59.45
N ARG A 7 -20.96 22.65 -60.30
CA ARG A 7 -19.63 22.03 -60.11
C ARG A 7 -18.88 22.68 -58.94
N LEU A 8 -18.38 21.87 -58.01
CA LEU A 8 -17.25 22.20 -57.11
C LEU A 8 -16.42 20.90 -56.99
N GLY A 9 -15.15 20.79 -57.36
CA GLY A 9 -14.09 21.78 -57.38
C GLY A 9 -12.98 21.30 -56.44
N LEU A 10 -12.24 20.26 -56.85
CA LEU A 10 -11.01 19.80 -56.19
C LEU A 10 -9.99 20.95 -56.19
N GLY A 11 -9.78 21.57 -55.04
CA GLY A 11 -8.86 22.68 -54.91
C GLY A 11 -8.32 22.82 -53.49
N ARG A 12 -7.01 22.59 -53.37
CA ARG A 12 -6.09 23.23 -52.40
C ARG A 12 -5.89 22.50 -51.05
N LEU A 13 -5.21 21.36 -51.12
CA LEU A 13 -4.43 20.77 -50.01
C LEU A 13 -2.94 21.13 -50.21
N ALA A 14 -2.59 22.40 -50.03
CA ALA A 14 -1.21 22.89 -50.06
C ALA A 14 -1.12 24.15 -49.20
N GLY A 15 -0.72 24.02 -47.94
CA GLY A 15 -0.55 25.19 -47.07
C GLY A 15 -0.22 24.92 -45.61
N THR A 16 -0.28 23.68 -45.13
CA THR A 16 -0.09 23.37 -43.70
C THR A 16 1.32 22.87 -43.32
N GLY A 17 2.18 22.56 -44.30
CA GLY A 17 3.51 22.00 -44.05
C GLY A 17 4.56 23.00 -43.53
N GLU A 18 4.51 24.26 -43.95
CA GLU A 18 5.62 25.20 -43.73
C GLU A 18 5.60 25.89 -42.35
N ARG A 19 4.45 25.93 -41.66
CA ARG A 19 4.35 26.55 -40.31
C ARG A 19 4.89 25.66 -39.19
N LEU A 20 4.92 24.35 -39.39
CA LEU A 20 5.41 23.41 -38.37
C LEU A 20 6.94 23.36 -38.31
N ALA A 21 7.63 23.57 -39.43
CA ALA A 21 9.10 23.56 -39.47
C ALA A 21 9.73 24.74 -38.70
N ARG A 22 9.10 25.93 -38.72
CA ARG A 22 9.61 27.12 -38.02
C ARG A 22 9.36 27.14 -36.51
N ALA A 23 8.37 26.38 -36.02
CA ALA A 23 8.06 26.30 -34.59
C ALA A 23 9.05 25.40 -33.83
N VAL A 24 9.64 24.40 -34.50
CA VAL A 24 10.55 23.43 -33.88
C VAL A 24 11.93 24.02 -33.57
N THR A 25 12.41 25.00 -34.34
CA THR A 25 13.77 25.55 -34.14
C THR A 25 13.86 26.62 -33.05
N ILE A 26 12.76 27.24 -32.62
CA ILE A 26 12.79 28.28 -31.57
C ILE A 26 12.73 27.66 -30.15
N ALA A 27 12.14 26.46 -30.03
CA ALA A 27 11.97 25.78 -28.74
C ALA A 27 13.26 25.08 -28.22
N SER A 28 14.25 24.86 -29.08
CA SER A 28 15.46 24.09 -28.70
C SER A 28 16.55 24.92 -28.01
N VAL A 29 16.57 26.25 -28.18
CA VAL A 29 17.66 27.09 -27.64
C VAL A 29 17.37 27.57 -26.21
N SER A 30 16.11 27.72 -25.83
CA SER A 30 15.72 28.17 -24.47
C SER A 30 15.83 27.07 -23.41
N PHE A 31 15.66 25.81 -23.81
CA PHE A 31 15.70 24.67 -22.89
C PHE A 31 17.13 24.37 -22.38
N GLY A 32 18.15 24.47 -23.26
CA GLY A 32 19.54 24.23 -22.88
C GLY A 32 20.10 25.24 -21.88
N ARG A 33 19.73 26.53 -22.02
CA ARG A 33 20.19 27.59 -21.11
C ARG A 33 19.54 27.49 -19.73
N SER A 34 18.27 27.10 -19.67
CA SER A 34 17.58 26.83 -18.39
C SER A 34 18.17 25.64 -17.64
N LEU A 35 18.49 24.56 -18.37
CA LEU A 35 19.11 23.35 -17.79
C LEU A 35 20.51 23.63 -17.22
N LEU A 36 21.33 24.43 -17.92
CA LEU A 36 22.67 24.81 -17.43
C LEU A 36 22.60 25.63 -16.13
N TRP A 37 21.64 26.56 -16.01
CA TRP A 37 21.45 27.33 -14.79
C TRP A 37 20.94 26.47 -13.62
N LEU A 38 20.06 25.51 -13.88
CA LEU A 38 19.60 24.55 -12.87
C LEU A 38 20.74 23.67 -12.35
N LEU A 39 21.59 23.15 -13.25
CA LEU A 39 22.74 22.34 -12.84
C LEU A 39 23.76 23.14 -12.01
N ALA A 40 24.03 24.40 -12.39
CA ALA A 40 24.90 25.27 -11.61
C ALA A 40 24.34 25.54 -10.20
N ALA A 41 23.03 25.78 -10.06
CA ALA A 41 22.39 25.98 -8.76
C ALA A 41 22.46 24.73 -7.86
N ILE A 42 22.30 23.53 -8.44
CA ILE A 42 22.41 22.26 -7.71
C ILE A 42 23.83 22.06 -7.18
N ILE A 43 24.86 22.33 -7.99
CA ILE A 43 26.27 22.17 -7.58
C ILE A 43 26.60 23.11 -6.40
N VAL A 44 26.16 24.37 -6.47
CA VAL A 44 26.37 25.33 -5.38
C VAL A 44 25.61 24.91 -4.12
N GLY A 45 24.36 24.47 -4.23
CA GLY A 45 23.57 23.99 -3.10
C GLY A 45 24.19 22.76 -2.41
N CYS A 46 24.65 21.77 -3.18
CA CYS A 46 25.32 20.59 -2.65
C CYS A 46 26.67 20.92 -1.99
N GLY A 47 27.44 21.85 -2.57
CA GLY A 47 28.69 22.31 -1.97
C GLY A 47 28.49 22.98 -0.61
N ILE A 48 27.43 23.79 -0.49
CA ILE A 48 27.07 24.44 0.78
C ILE A 48 26.60 23.42 1.83
N TRP A 49 25.89 22.37 1.43
CA TRP A 49 25.41 21.34 2.36
C TRP A 49 26.53 20.46 2.94
N MET A 50 27.63 20.28 2.19
CA MET A 50 28.83 19.55 2.65
C MET A 50 29.67 20.33 3.67
N LEU A 51 29.43 21.65 3.83
CA LEU A 51 30.17 22.50 4.77
C LEU A 51 29.51 22.60 6.16
N LEU A 52 28.39 21.91 6.39
CA LEU A 52 27.83 21.83 7.74
C LEU A 52 28.52 20.69 8.54
N PRO A 53 29.19 20.99 9.66
CA PRO A 53 29.75 19.96 10.52
C PRO A 53 28.60 19.14 11.12
N LEU A 54 28.60 17.85 10.78
CA LEU A 54 27.68 16.86 11.32
C LEU A 54 27.93 16.73 12.83
N SER A 55 27.08 17.40 13.62
CA SER A 55 27.14 17.38 15.09
C SER A 55 26.96 15.94 15.58
N LYS A 56 28.04 15.40 16.12
CA LYS A 56 28.15 14.10 16.76
C LYS A 56 27.70 14.23 18.21
N GLY A 57 26.62 13.55 18.57
CA GLY A 57 26.19 13.37 19.96
C GLY A 57 24.90 12.56 20.00
N ASN A 58 24.66 11.65 20.93
CA ASN A 58 25.46 11.07 22.00
C ASN A 58 24.82 9.71 22.29
N SER A 59 25.63 8.74 22.69
CA SER A 59 25.21 7.42 23.15
C SER A 59 24.16 7.56 24.26
N ALA A 60 23.01 6.92 24.08
CA ALA A 60 22.11 6.61 25.18
C ALA A 60 22.36 5.16 25.58
N GLU A 61 22.94 5.01 26.76
CA GLU A 61 23.24 3.77 27.46
C GLU A 61 21.96 2.95 27.75
N PRO A 62 21.99 1.61 27.68
CA PRO A 62 20.83 0.79 27.97
C PRO A 62 20.63 0.67 29.48
N VAL A 63 19.50 1.18 29.97
CA VAL A 63 19.03 0.96 31.34
C VAL A 63 18.79 -0.54 31.55
N ARG A 64 19.57 -1.12 32.47
CA ARG A 64 19.40 -2.47 33.03
C ARG A 64 18.01 -2.57 33.69
N PRO A 65 17.17 -3.56 33.35
CA PRO A 65 16.03 -3.91 34.18
C PRO A 65 16.52 -4.72 35.38
N GLU A 66 16.34 -4.16 36.57
CA GLU A 66 16.52 -4.83 37.85
C GLU A 66 15.51 -5.99 37.97
N LEU A 67 16.04 -7.21 38.02
CA LEU A 67 15.32 -8.44 38.28
C LEU A 67 14.91 -8.46 39.75
N ALA A 68 13.68 -8.05 40.05
CA ALA A 68 13.01 -8.41 41.30
C ALA A 68 12.37 -9.78 41.13
N ALA A 69 13.07 -10.80 41.60
CA ALA A 69 12.51 -12.11 41.87
C ALA A 69 11.47 -12.00 43.00
N VAL A 70 10.24 -12.43 42.74
CA VAL A 70 9.30 -12.78 43.81
C VAL A 70 8.70 -14.14 43.47
N GLU A 71 8.89 -15.01 44.44
CA GLU A 71 8.56 -16.41 44.56
C GLU A 71 7.05 -16.72 44.45
N ALA A 72 6.73 -17.92 43.97
CA ALA A 72 5.42 -18.55 44.07
C ALA A 72 5.62 -19.98 44.60
N PRO A 73 4.59 -20.68 45.13
CA PRO A 73 3.40 -20.29 45.89
C PRO A 73 3.38 -21.05 47.26
N PRO A 74 2.26 -21.04 48.01
CA PRO A 74 1.74 -22.37 48.33
C PRO A 74 0.23 -22.56 48.13
N SER A 75 -0.07 -23.82 47.84
CA SER A 75 -1.34 -24.49 47.63
C SER A 75 -2.42 -24.21 48.68
N GLY A 76 -3.67 -24.13 48.22
CA GLY A 76 -4.87 -24.14 49.04
C GLY A 76 -6.05 -24.72 48.26
N ASP A 77 -6.85 -25.49 48.98
CA ASP A 77 -7.64 -26.65 48.56
C ASP A 77 -8.80 -26.50 47.57
N ALA A 78 -9.17 -27.68 47.08
CA ALA A 78 -10.33 -28.04 46.29
C ALA A 78 -11.66 -27.40 46.74
N SER A 79 -12.40 -26.88 45.75
CA SER A 79 -13.86 -26.94 45.81
C SER A 79 -14.43 -27.29 44.44
N LYS A 80 -14.86 -28.55 44.36
CA LYS A 80 -15.54 -29.18 43.24
C LYS A 80 -16.95 -28.57 43.12
N VAL A 81 -17.14 -27.65 42.18
CA VAL A 81 -18.46 -27.31 41.66
C VAL A 81 -18.55 -27.84 40.24
N ALA A 82 -19.27 -28.95 40.10
CA ALA A 82 -19.65 -29.52 38.81
C ALA A 82 -20.73 -28.63 38.19
N SER A 83 -20.39 -27.97 37.08
CA SER A 83 -21.33 -27.42 36.10
C SER A 83 -20.85 -27.85 34.71
N PRO A 84 -21.75 -28.30 33.81
CA PRO A 84 -21.36 -28.86 32.53
C PRO A 84 -20.88 -27.73 31.61
N VAL A 85 -19.57 -27.58 31.50
CA VAL A 85 -18.99 -26.70 30.48
C VAL A 85 -19.14 -27.41 29.14
N SER A 86 -20.22 -27.04 28.46
CA SER A 86 -20.41 -27.11 27.01
C SER A 86 -19.06 -27.18 26.29
N GLU A 87 -18.88 -28.19 25.44
CA GLU A 87 -17.80 -28.25 24.46
C GLU A 87 -17.75 -26.92 23.72
N ALA A 88 -16.83 -26.05 24.16
CA ALA A 88 -16.45 -24.89 23.40
C ALA A 88 -15.78 -25.45 22.15
N GLN A 89 -16.56 -25.55 21.07
CA GLN A 89 -16.05 -25.84 19.74
C GLN A 89 -14.94 -24.83 19.46
N VAL A 90 -13.69 -25.27 19.62
CA VAL A 90 -12.52 -24.51 19.19
C VAL A 90 -12.74 -24.26 17.70
N PRO A 91 -12.89 -23.00 17.26
CA PRO A 91 -13.18 -22.72 15.87
C PRO A 91 -12.06 -23.31 15.02
N ALA A 92 -12.41 -24.25 14.15
CA ALA A 92 -11.47 -24.92 13.27
C ALA A 92 -10.77 -23.86 12.40
N THR A 93 -9.47 -23.71 12.60
CA THR A 93 -8.60 -22.89 11.74
C THR A 93 -8.65 -23.44 10.33
N ALA A 94 -8.91 -22.57 9.35
CA ALA A 94 -8.99 -22.96 7.96
C ALA A 94 -7.58 -23.09 7.34
N GLU A 95 -7.40 -24.05 6.44
CA GLU A 95 -6.17 -24.14 5.66
C GLU A 95 -6.06 -22.94 4.71
N LEU A 96 -4.99 -22.17 4.89
CA LEU A 96 -4.72 -20.95 4.12
C LEU A 96 -4.15 -21.23 2.74
N GLY A 97 -3.60 -22.43 2.49
CA GLY A 97 -2.85 -22.76 1.28
C GLY A 97 -3.61 -22.54 -0.03
N ARG A 98 -4.95 -22.66 -0.01
CA ARG A 98 -5.82 -22.40 -1.18
C ARG A 98 -6.58 -21.08 -1.10
N LEU A 99 -6.24 -20.22 -0.13
CA LEU A 99 -6.76 -18.87 0.04
C LEU A 99 -5.66 -17.86 -0.34
N ARG A 100 -5.88 -17.06 -1.38
CA ARG A 100 -4.86 -16.09 -1.83
C ARG A 100 -5.44 -14.78 -2.29
N ILE A 101 -4.66 -13.72 -2.15
CA ILE A 101 -4.96 -12.42 -2.75
C ILE A 101 -4.53 -12.45 -4.22
N SER A 102 -5.50 -12.28 -5.13
CA SER A 102 -5.28 -12.35 -6.59
C SER A 102 -4.99 -11.00 -7.24
N SER A 103 -5.44 -9.91 -6.62
CA SER A 103 -5.11 -8.55 -6.99
C SER A 103 -5.16 -7.68 -5.75
N GLN A 104 -4.32 -6.64 -5.71
CA GLN A 104 -4.34 -5.66 -4.65
C GLN A 104 -3.94 -4.29 -5.19
N THR A 105 -4.56 -3.26 -4.64
CA THR A 105 -4.14 -1.87 -4.74
C THR A 105 -4.30 -1.24 -3.38
N TRP A 106 -3.52 -0.21 -3.11
CA TRP A 106 -3.64 0.54 -1.87
C TRP A 106 -3.51 2.02 -2.16
N ARG A 107 -4.04 2.82 -1.25
CA ARG A 107 -3.85 4.26 -1.26
C ARG A 107 -3.87 4.79 0.16
N ARG A 108 -3.28 5.96 0.34
CA ARG A 108 -3.49 6.74 1.56
C ARG A 108 -4.84 7.46 1.53
N GLY A 109 -5.46 7.56 2.69
CA GLY A 109 -6.62 8.40 2.98
C GLY A 109 -6.44 9.11 4.33
N GLY A 110 -7.46 9.81 4.81
CA GLY A 110 -7.43 10.46 6.14
C GLY A 110 -6.21 11.37 6.31
N LEU A 111 -6.07 12.37 5.43
CA LEU A 111 -4.96 13.33 5.41
C LEU A 111 -3.56 12.70 5.18
N GLY A 112 -3.52 11.49 4.60
CA GLY A 112 -2.25 10.81 4.31
C GLY A 112 -1.80 9.82 5.39
N SER A 113 -2.55 9.65 6.47
CA SER A 113 -2.15 8.79 7.58
C SER A 113 -2.82 7.42 7.59
N LYS A 114 -3.96 7.23 6.91
CA LYS A 114 -4.70 5.95 6.88
C LYS A 114 -4.41 5.16 5.62
N ALA A 115 -4.14 3.87 5.77
CA ALA A 115 -4.06 2.93 4.65
C ALA A 115 -5.43 2.37 4.29
N LEU A 116 -5.84 2.57 3.04
CA LEU A 116 -7.03 1.98 2.45
C LEU A 116 -6.59 0.98 1.37
N VAL A 117 -6.95 -0.29 1.55
CA VAL A 117 -6.56 -1.36 0.63
C VAL A 117 -7.79 -1.87 -0.11
N THR A 118 -7.65 -2.07 -1.41
CA THR A 118 -8.63 -2.76 -2.24
C THR A 118 -7.99 -4.02 -2.78
N PHE A 119 -8.55 -5.19 -2.50
CA PHE A 119 -7.97 -6.47 -2.92
C PHE A 119 -9.06 -7.49 -3.24
N THR A 120 -8.71 -8.46 -4.09
CA THR A 120 -9.58 -9.57 -4.46
C THR A 120 -9.06 -10.86 -3.84
N LEU A 121 -9.80 -11.38 -2.87
CA LEU A 121 -9.49 -12.65 -2.23
C LEU A 121 -10.10 -13.80 -3.04
N ARG A 122 -9.29 -14.81 -3.37
CA ARG A 122 -9.72 -16.04 -4.04
C ARG A 122 -9.69 -17.19 -3.06
N ASN A 123 -10.84 -17.84 -2.89
CA ASN A 123 -10.99 -19.04 -2.09
C ASN A 123 -11.13 -20.24 -3.03
N ASP A 124 -10.06 -21.02 -3.19
CA ASP A 124 -10.09 -22.27 -3.96
C ASP A 124 -10.38 -23.50 -3.07
N ASN A 125 -10.76 -23.31 -1.80
CA ASN A 125 -11.24 -24.39 -0.95
C ASN A 125 -12.63 -24.88 -1.38
N ASP A 126 -12.95 -26.09 -0.94
CA ASP A 126 -14.24 -26.76 -0.98
C ASP A 126 -15.17 -26.36 0.19
N TYR A 127 -14.73 -25.40 1.01
CA TYR A 127 -15.53 -24.80 2.08
C TYR A 127 -15.46 -23.27 2.01
N ALA A 128 -16.49 -22.62 2.55
CA ALA A 128 -16.50 -21.17 2.72
C ALA A 128 -15.61 -20.77 3.91
N VAL A 129 -15.02 -19.58 3.83
CA VAL A 129 -14.17 -19.02 4.89
C VAL A 129 -14.74 -17.69 5.38
N LYS A 130 -14.53 -17.38 6.65
CA LYS A 130 -14.88 -16.10 7.28
C LYS A 130 -13.79 -15.68 8.26
N ASP A 131 -13.92 -14.47 8.78
CA ASP A 131 -12.97 -13.89 9.74
C ASP A 131 -11.53 -13.98 9.25
N VAL A 132 -11.33 -13.59 7.99
CA VAL A 132 -10.01 -13.66 7.36
C VAL A 132 -9.15 -12.56 7.92
N GLU A 133 -8.07 -12.92 8.59
CA GLU A 133 -7.04 -11.97 9.00
C GLU A 133 -6.08 -11.73 7.86
N ILE A 134 -5.96 -10.47 7.45
CA ILE A 134 -4.98 -9.99 6.50
C ILE A 134 -3.91 -9.20 7.25
N VAL A 135 -2.65 -9.43 6.90
CA VAL A 135 -1.50 -8.62 7.32
C VAL A 135 -0.96 -7.92 6.10
N CYS A 136 -0.75 -6.62 6.19
CA CYS A 136 -0.14 -5.80 5.17
C CYS A 136 1.18 -5.22 5.68
N ALA A 137 2.26 -5.53 4.97
CA ALA A 137 3.56 -4.92 5.18
C ALA A 137 3.71 -3.67 4.30
N PHE A 138 4.12 -2.57 4.90
CA PHE A 138 4.35 -1.29 4.25
C PHE A 138 5.84 -1.00 4.17
N THR A 139 6.31 -0.65 2.98
CA THR A 139 7.72 -0.39 2.71
C THR A 139 7.90 0.96 2.03
N ARG A 140 9.10 1.55 2.19
CA ARG A 140 9.53 2.72 1.43
C ARG A 140 9.81 2.33 -0.02
N ARG A 141 10.01 3.33 -0.87
CA ARG A 141 10.42 3.13 -2.28
C ARG A 141 11.72 2.33 -2.45
N ASP A 142 12.63 2.45 -1.49
CA ASP A 142 13.90 1.70 -1.47
C ASP A 142 13.75 0.24 -1.01
N GLY A 143 12.52 -0.20 -0.67
CA GLY A 143 12.22 -1.54 -0.19
C GLY A 143 12.37 -1.73 1.31
N SER A 144 12.88 -0.74 2.05
CA SER A 144 13.00 -0.83 3.51
C SER A 144 11.62 -0.93 4.18
N HIS A 145 11.53 -1.81 5.17
CA HIS A 145 10.32 -2.02 5.96
C HIS A 145 10.05 -0.82 6.87
N LEU A 146 8.77 -0.46 7.01
CA LEU A 146 8.32 0.61 7.90
C LEU A 146 7.39 0.10 8.99
N THR A 147 6.35 -0.63 8.60
CA THR A 147 5.29 -1.03 9.52
C THR A 147 4.47 -2.16 8.93
N ASP A 148 3.98 -3.03 9.81
CA ASP A 148 2.96 -4.01 9.50
C ASP A 148 1.64 -3.61 10.16
N ARG A 149 0.54 -3.85 9.46
CA ARG A 149 -0.81 -3.67 10.02
C ARG A 149 -1.68 -4.86 9.67
N SER A 150 -2.44 -5.33 10.64
CA SER A 150 -3.39 -6.43 10.47
C SER A 150 -4.83 -5.95 10.53
N ARG A 151 -5.72 -6.69 9.86
CA ARG A 151 -7.17 -6.47 9.91
C ARG A 151 -7.89 -7.80 9.74
N VAL A 152 -8.86 -8.06 10.61
CA VAL A 152 -9.80 -9.17 10.44
C VAL A 152 -11.00 -8.71 9.61
N LEU A 153 -11.35 -9.50 8.59
CA LEU A 153 -12.46 -9.30 7.68
C LEU A 153 -13.58 -10.27 8.06
N ALA A 154 -14.65 -9.76 8.64
CA ALA A 154 -15.76 -10.59 9.11
C ALA A 154 -16.55 -11.23 7.95
N ASP A 155 -16.63 -10.56 6.81
CA ASP A 155 -17.49 -11.03 5.74
C ASP A 155 -17.02 -12.38 5.17
N PRO A 156 -17.95 -13.34 4.98
CA PRO A 156 -17.58 -14.63 4.40
C PRO A 156 -17.20 -14.52 2.92
N VAL A 157 -16.38 -15.47 2.50
CA VAL A 157 -16.01 -15.77 1.11
C VAL A 157 -16.41 -17.21 0.81
N SER A 158 -17.35 -17.38 -0.10
CA SER A 158 -17.89 -18.69 -0.48
C SER A 158 -16.80 -19.63 -1.02
N MET A 159 -17.05 -20.94 -0.96
CA MET A 159 -16.17 -21.94 -1.57
C MET A 159 -16.01 -21.68 -3.08
N LYS A 160 -14.83 -22.03 -3.62
CA LYS A 160 -14.49 -21.91 -5.06
C LYS A 160 -14.83 -20.55 -5.69
N SER A 161 -14.74 -19.46 -4.91
CA SER A 161 -15.20 -18.13 -5.31
C SER A 161 -14.11 -17.06 -5.22
N ARG A 162 -14.44 -15.86 -5.68
CA ARG A 162 -13.64 -14.64 -5.48
C ARG A 162 -14.51 -13.57 -4.86
N LYS A 163 -13.96 -12.80 -3.93
CA LYS A 163 -14.61 -11.64 -3.33
C LYS A 163 -13.67 -10.45 -3.31
N THR A 164 -14.16 -9.31 -3.78
CA THR A 164 -13.42 -8.05 -3.80
C THR A 164 -13.81 -7.22 -2.59
N PHE A 165 -12.81 -6.86 -1.79
CA PHE A 165 -12.94 -5.96 -0.66
C PHE A 165 -12.43 -4.59 -1.09
N VAL A 166 -13.28 -3.56 -0.98
CA VAL A 166 -13.01 -2.23 -1.54
C VAL A 166 -12.73 -1.24 -0.42
N ARG A 167 -11.58 -0.54 -0.51
CA ARG A 167 -11.17 0.54 0.40
C ARG A 167 -11.25 0.14 1.89
N ILE A 168 -10.82 -1.08 2.22
CA ILE A 168 -10.76 -1.54 3.59
C ILE A 168 -9.71 -0.72 4.35
N PRO A 169 -10.08 -0.08 5.48
CA PRO A 169 -9.11 0.57 6.34
C PRO A 169 -8.33 -0.49 7.12
N ILE A 170 -7.02 -0.53 6.91
CA ILE A 170 -6.12 -1.47 7.60
C ILE A 170 -5.53 -0.84 8.86
N GLY A 171 -5.34 0.48 8.85
CA GLY A 171 -4.82 1.21 10.01
C GLY A 171 -4.08 2.47 9.61
N PHE A 172 -3.40 3.06 10.59
CA PHE A 172 -2.51 4.21 10.35
C PHE A 172 -1.12 3.74 9.93
N VAL A 173 -0.54 4.39 8.94
CA VAL A 173 0.77 4.03 8.36
C VAL A 173 1.72 5.20 8.37
N ASN A 174 3.01 4.89 8.32
CA ASN A 174 4.05 5.91 8.18
C ASN A 174 3.84 6.69 6.85
N VAL A 175 3.99 8.01 6.92
CA VAL A 175 3.83 8.92 5.76
C VAL A 175 4.81 8.61 4.63
N ASN A 176 5.94 7.99 4.93
CA ASN A 176 6.97 7.59 3.97
C ASN A 176 6.71 6.23 3.30
N ALA A 177 5.58 5.56 3.56
CA ALA A 177 5.24 4.30 2.89
C ALA A 177 4.94 4.55 1.40
N ASP A 178 5.64 3.89 0.49
CA ASP A 178 5.37 4.01 -0.96
C ASP A 178 4.73 2.73 -1.51
N GLN A 179 4.87 1.60 -0.81
CA GLN A 179 4.41 0.30 -1.27
C GLN A 179 3.71 -0.44 -0.13
N ALA A 180 2.83 -1.38 -0.51
CA ALA A 180 2.14 -2.26 0.43
C ALA A 180 1.98 -3.66 -0.18
N LYS A 181 2.24 -4.69 0.62
CA LYS A 181 1.98 -6.09 0.26
C LYS A 181 1.17 -6.76 1.35
N CYS A 182 0.00 -7.28 0.97
CA CYS A 182 -0.89 -7.95 1.90
C CYS A 182 -0.89 -9.46 1.68
N SER A 183 -1.07 -10.21 2.76
CA SER A 183 -1.24 -11.67 2.76
C SER A 183 -2.28 -12.10 3.79
N PRO A 184 -3.11 -13.10 3.48
CA PRO A 184 -3.94 -13.74 4.51
C PRO A 184 -3.03 -14.54 5.46
N VAL A 185 -3.24 -14.39 6.76
CA VAL A 185 -2.45 -15.08 7.81
C VAL A 185 -3.30 -15.98 8.70
N ALA A 186 -4.62 -15.77 8.73
CA ALA A 186 -5.56 -16.63 9.42
C ALA A 186 -6.94 -16.54 8.75
N ALA A 187 -7.74 -17.59 8.92
CA ALA A 187 -9.14 -17.64 8.50
C ALA A 187 -9.85 -18.74 9.29
N ARG A 188 -11.17 -18.63 9.40
CA ARG A 188 -12.04 -19.66 9.99
C ARG A 188 -12.93 -20.27 8.92
N ARG A 189 -13.32 -21.53 9.09
CA ARG A 189 -14.39 -22.13 8.27
C ARG A 189 -15.72 -21.45 8.62
N ALA A 190 -16.52 -21.12 7.60
CA ALA A 190 -17.76 -20.36 7.75
C ALA A 190 -18.94 -21.22 8.22
#